data_AF-A0A662TG37-F1
#
_entry.id   AF-A0A662TG37-F1
#
_cell.length_a   1.000
_cell.length_b   1.000
_cell.length_c   1.000
_cell.angle_alpha   90.00
_cell.angle_beta   90.00
_cell.angle_gamma   90.00
#
_symmetry.space_group_name_H-M   'P 1'
#
loop_
_entity.id
_entity.type
_entity.pdbx_description
1 polymer ?
#
loop_
_entity_poly.entity_id
_entity_poly.type
_entity_poly.pdbx_seq_one_letter_code
_entity_poly.pdbx_strand_id
1 'polypeptide(L)'
;MLKLEPKLTSQEVFGASPPAVFVGSWGYPQVLAGPLIPPTASIDTSVMDRPELWVDMPMEQVLSYRLGLVRGKSRINVVQARGPGRLLSEVQEMVMASRPVDAEMRLRKRPKLTFALNPREPVFGPSAPMERLTVAENPPIPRKVDAVVADTDLKAEQGVLELYLSGVEQRQITRLLSVGLLGVKNRRRLVPTEWSITAVDDIIGRALHKKILDYEEINRFMVFGHVALGNNVQILLMPTSWMFEALEAWLTTKQPTIISDYELARGRRSYASEVAGAYYATRLPILEYLYGLRRQAGAIAFLEVYPSWVP
;
A
#
# COMPACT_ATOMS: atom_id res chain seq x y z
N MET A 1 7.98 25.49 -9.16
CA MET A 1 6.77 25.35 -10.01
C MET A 1 6.85 24.03 -10.75
N LEU A 2 6.02 23.05 -10.38
CA LEU A 2 5.92 21.78 -11.10
C LEU A 2 5.41 22.05 -12.53
N LYS A 3 6.21 21.73 -13.56
CA LYS A 3 5.83 21.82 -14.98
C LYS A 3 4.80 20.74 -15.38
N LEU A 4 3.73 20.58 -14.62
CA LEU A 4 2.62 19.66 -14.93
C LEU A 4 1.54 20.31 -15.82
N GLU A 5 1.48 21.63 -15.84
CA GLU A 5 0.41 22.41 -16.48
C GLU A 5 0.24 22.20 -18.00
N PRO A 6 1.29 22.04 -18.84
CA PRO A 6 1.05 21.99 -20.28
C PRO A 6 0.41 20.67 -20.78
N LYS A 7 0.41 19.59 -19.96
CA LYS A 7 -0.15 18.27 -20.35
C LYS A 7 -1.55 17.98 -19.78
N LEU A 8 -2.04 18.76 -18.82
CA LEU A 8 -3.33 18.54 -18.13
C LEU A 8 -4.52 19.27 -18.77
N THR A 9 -4.32 19.85 -19.96
CA THR A 9 -5.35 20.61 -20.69
C THR A 9 -6.36 19.72 -21.43
N SER A 10 -6.07 18.42 -21.57
CA SER A 10 -6.91 17.45 -22.26
C SER A 10 -7.84 16.67 -21.32
N GLN A 11 -8.96 16.18 -21.87
CA GLN A 11 -9.81 15.19 -21.22
C GLN A 11 -9.28 13.76 -21.42
N GLU A 12 -8.30 13.60 -22.30
CA GLU A 12 -7.65 12.32 -22.61
C GLU A 12 -6.28 12.28 -21.95
N VAL A 13 -6.00 11.18 -21.27
CA VAL A 13 -4.74 10.90 -20.60
C VAL A 13 -4.21 9.59 -21.15
N PHE A 14 -3.01 9.63 -21.70
CA PHE A 14 -2.29 8.47 -22.20
C PHE A 14 -0.95 8.36 -21.47
N GLY A 15 -0.64 7.17 -20.98
CA GLY A 15 0.64 6.92 -20.33
C GLY A 15 0.77 5.52 -19.74
N ALA A 16 1.98 5.22 -19.26
CA ALA A 16 2.29 3.95 -18.61
C ALA A 16 1.52 3.85 -17.29
N SER A 17 0.66 2.84 -17.18
CA SER A 17 -0.43 2.71 -16.22
C SER A 17 -0.69 1.26 -15.77
N PRO A 18 -1.26 1.04 -14.59
CA PRO A 18 -1.20 1.92 -13.47
C PRO A 18 0.21 1.76 -12.92
N PRO A 19 1.00 2.83 -12.77
CA PRO A 19 1.98 2.82 -11.71
C PRO A 19 1.26 2.57 -10.40
N ALA A 20 -0.01 2.99 -10.21
CA ALA A 20 -0.81 2.78 -9.00
C ALA A 20 -2.34 2.72 -9.22
N VAL A 21 -3.07 2.07 -8.31
CA VAL A 21 -4.54 2.10 -8.23
C VAL A 21 -4.94 2.59 -6.86
N PHE A 22 -6.02 3.37 -6.79
CA PHE A 22 -6.54 3.88 -5.53
C PHE A 22 -8.01 3.54 -5.35
N VAL A 23 -8.33 2.98 -4.18
CA VAL A 23 -9.70 2.70 -3.71
C VAL A 23 -9.91 3.50 -2.42
N GLY A 24 -10.80 4.48 -2.46
CA GLY A 24 -11.09 5.31 -1.28
C GLY A 24 -11.96 4.59 -0.25
N SER A 25 -11.84 5.00 1.01
CA SER A 25 -12.68 4.53 2.13
C SER A 25 -13.98 5.31 2.26
N TRP A 26 -14.00 6.57 1.82
CA TRP A 26 -15.17 7.44 1.94
C TRP A 26 -16.37 6.93 1.13
N GLY A 27 -17.52 6.79 1.81
CA GLY A 27 -18.77 6.33 1.22
C GLY A 27 -18.96 4.81 1.17
N TYR A 28 -18.08 4.01 1.79
CA TYR A 28 -18.20 2.55 1.87
C TYR A 28 -19.63 2.13 2.28
N PRO A 29 -20.29 1.18 1.58
CA PRO A 29 -19.77 0.27 0.55
C PRO A 29 -19.79 0.81 -0.90
N GLN A 30 -20.06 2.11 -1.10
CA GLN A 30 -20.02 2.79 -2.40
C GLN A 30 -18.78 3.67 -2.49
N VAL A 31 -17.70 3.15 -3.05
CA VAL A 31 -16.37 3.78 -3.00
C VAL A 31 -16.02 4.47 -4.31
N LEU A 32 -15.09 5.43 -4.23
CA LEU A 32 -14.44 5.99 -5.41
C LEU A 32 -13.16 5.21 -5.69
N ALA A 33 -13.11 4.55 -6.84
CA ALA A 33 -11.98 3.74 -7.27
C ALA A 33 -11.52 4.12 -8.68
N GLY A 34 -10.23 3.94 -8.95
CA GLY A 34 -9.68 4.05 -10.30
C GLY A 34 -8.15 4.10 -10.33
N PRO A 35 -7.58 4.12 -11.55
CA PRO A 35 -6.15 4.15 -11.76
C PRO A 35 -5.58 5.55 -11.50
N LEU A 36 -4.27 5.57 -11.24
CA LEU A 36 -3.44 6.75 -11.15
C LEU A 36 -2.46 6.70 -12.34
N ILE A 37 -2.69 7.54 -13.36
CA ILE A 37 -1.98 7.50 -14.64
C ILE A 37 -1.11 8.74 -14.83
N PRO A 38 0.20 8.61 -15.03
CA PRO A 38 1.06 9.72 -15.39
C PRO A 38 0.85 10.08 -16.88
N PRO A 39 0.84 11.36 -17.27
CA PRO A 39 0.70 11.78 -18.67
C PRO A 39 2.03 11.63 -19.45
N THR A 40 2.66 10.47 -19.30
CA THR A 40 3.93 10.08 -19.93
C THR A 40 3.82 8.61 -20.30
N ALA A 41 3.91 8.33 -21.60
CA ALA A 41 3.92 6.98 -22.14
C ALA A 41 5.36 6.47 -22.33
N SER A 42 5.49 5.15 -22.45
CA SER A 42 6.73 4.52 -22.93
C SER A 42 7.99 4.79 -22.08
N ILE A 43 7.79 5.08 -20.79
CA ILE A 43 8.84 5.20 -19.77
C ILE A 43 8.40 4.34 -18.58
N ASP A 44 9.33 3.66 -17.91
CA ASP A 44 9.01 2.96 -16.67
C ASP A 44 8.66 3.96 -15.56
N THR A 45 7.37 4.02 -15.22
CA THR A 45 6.83 4.87 -14.17
C THR A 45 6.70 4.16 -12.83
N SER A 46 7.28 2.95 -12.69
CA SER A 46 7.22 2.16 -11.45
C SER A 46 7.71 2.93 -10.23
N VAL A 47 8.75 3.76 -10.40
CA VAL A 47 9.29 4.60 -9.33
C VAL A 47 8.25 5.56 -8.76
N MET A 48 7.20 5.94 -9.52
CA MET A 48 6.17 6.88 -9.08
C MET A 48 5.16 6.28 -8.09
N ASP A 49 5.20 4.96 -7.88
CA ASP A 49 4.46 4.29 -6.79
C ASP A 49 5.29 3.13 -6.23
N ARG A 50 6.52 3.42 -5.80
CA ARG A 50 7.43 2.49 -5.11
C ARG A 50 8.04 3.18 -3.88
N PRO A 51 7.29 3.25 -2.76
CA PRO A 51 7.75 3.89 -1.53
C PRO A 51 9.08 3.35 -1.00
N GLU A 52 9.40 2.10 -1.30
CA GLU A 52 10.64 1.42 -0.91
C GLU A 52 11.88 2.11 -1.50
N LEU A 53 11.72 2.84 -2.63
CA LEU A 53 12.78 3.59 -3.28
C LEU A 53 12.82 5.07 -2.86
N TRP A 54 11.84 5.55 -2.08
CA TRP A 54 11.68 6.97 -1.76
C TRP A 54 12.32 7.40 -0.46
N VAL A 55 12.66 6.46 0.40
CA VAL A 55 13.12 6.73 1.78
C VAL A 55 14.25 7.77 1.80
N ASP A 56 15.21 7.64 0.88
CA ASP A 56 16.37 8.55 0.79
C ASP A 56 16.22 9.63 -0.31
N MET A 57 15.03 9.76 -0.90
CA MET A 57 14.74 10.81 -1.87
C MET A 57 14.30 12.11 -1.19
N PRO A 58 14.60 13.28 -1.78
CA PRO A 58 14.04 14.54 -1.32
C PRO A 58 12.51 14.52 -1.36
N MET A 59 11.86 15.06 -0.33
CA MET A 59 10.40 15.11 -0.23
C MET A 59 9.75 15.79 -1.45
N GLU A 60 10.39 16.82 -2.00
CA GLU A 60 9.93 17.51 -3.21
C GLU A 60 9.86 16.57 -4.42
N GLN A 61 10.80 15.62 -4.51
CA GLN A 61 10.81 14.63 -5.58
C GLN A 61 9.69 13.60 -5.39
N VAL A 62 9.48 13.11 -4.16
CA VAL A 62 8.37 12.21 -3.84
C VAL A 62 7.03 12.86 -4.16
N LEU A 63 6.83 14.11 -3.72
CA LEU A 63 5.63 14.90 -4.03
C LEU A 63 5.48 15.11 -5.53
N SER A 64 6.57 15.31 -6.26
CA SER A 64 6.51 15.46 -7.73
C SER A 64 5.98 14.19 -8.41
N TYR A 65 6.37 13.01 -7.94
CA TYR A 65 5.82 11.75 -8.43
C TYR A 65 4.34 11.63 -8.12
N ARG A 66 3.93 11.85 -6.87
CA ARG A 66 2.53 11.74 -6.43
C ARG A 66 1.59 12.71 -7.15
N LEU A 67 2.02 13.97 -7.27
CA LEU A 67 1.25 15.03 -7.94
C LEU A 67 1.23 14.86 -9.48
N GLY A 68 2.20 14.15 -10.05
CA GLY A 68 2.26 13.85 -11.46
C GLY A 68 1.27 12.77 -11.93
N LEU A 69 0.65 12.04 -11.00
CA LEU A 69 -0.32 10.99 -11.32
C LEU A 69 -1.74 11.56 -11.43
N VAL A 70 -2.34 11.45 -12.61
CA VAL A 70 -3.74 11.83 -12.84
C VAL A 70 -4.66 10.73 -12.35
N ARG A 71 -5.54 11.07 -11.41
CA ARG A 71 -6.49 10.14 -10.81
C ARG A 71 -7.80 10.10 -11.58
N GLY A 72 -8.05 8.99 -12.27
CA GLY A 72 -9.39 8.64 -12.74
C GLY A 72 -10.24 8.13 -11.57
N LYS A 73 -11.47 8.63 -11.44
CA LYS A 73 -12.40 8.12 -10.40
C LYS A 73 -13.72 7.64 -10.99
N SER A 74 -14.17 6.47 -10.55
CA SER A 74 -15.50 5.95 -10.79
C SER A 74 -16.14 5.56 -9.45
N ARG A 75 -17.45 5.73 -9.34
CA ARG A 75 -18.21 5.29 -8.16
C ARG A 75 -18.60 3.83 -8.36
N ILE A 76 -18.12 2.96 -7.48
CA ILE A 76 -18.26 1.51 -7.62
C ILE A 76 -18.74 0.93 -6.30
N ASN A 77 -19.75 0.05 -6.35
CA ASN A 77 -20.11 -0.75 -5.19
C ASN A 77 -19.06 -1.84 -4.99
N VAL A 78 -18.55 -1.99 -3.77
CA VAL A 78 -17.46 -2.92 -3.46
C VAL A 78 -17.72 -4.36 -3.92
N VAL A 79 -18.98 -4.82 -3.94
CA VAL A 79 -19.31 -6.20 -4.35
C VAL A 79 -19.19 -6.43 -5.85
N GLN A 80 -19.01 -5.37 -6.66
CA GLN A 80 -18.78 -5.51 -8.10
C GLN A 80 -17.41 -6.11 -8.42
N ALA A 81 -16.49 -6.19 -7.45
CA ALA A 81 -15.19 -6.85 -7.65
C ALA A 81 -15.29 -8.31 -8.12
N ARG A 82 -16.35 -9.03 -7.75
CA ARG A 82 -16.60 -10.43 -8.16
C ARG A 82 -17.27 -10.58 -9.54
N GLY A 83 -17.74 -9.48 -10.11
CA GLY A 83 -18.44 -9.41 -11.39
C GLY A 83 -18.25 -8.01 -11.98
N PRO A 84 -17.02 -7.67 -12.39
CA PRO A 84 -16.64 -6.31 -12.73
C PRO A 84 -17.33 -5.85 -14.01
N GLY A 85 -17.78 -4.60 -14.03
CA GLY A 85 -18.07 -3.91 -15.29
C GLY A 85 -16.77 -3.59 -16.04
N ARG A 86 -16.89 -3.10 -17.28
CA ARG A 86 -15.74 -2.83 -18.16
C ARG A 86 -14.60 -2.06 -17.48
N LEU A 87 -14.90 -0.91 -16.85
CA LEU A 87 -13.87 -0.08 -16.20
C LEU A 87 -13.11 -0.82 -15.10
N LEU A 88 -13.81 -1.61 -14.27
CA LEU A 88 -13.15 -2.33 -13.18
C LEU A 88 -12.35 -3.53 -13.71
N SER A 89 -12.83 -4.18 -14.76
CA SER A 89 -12.13 -5.30 -15.41
C SER A 89 -10.76 -4.83 -15.94
N GLU A 90 -10.73 -3.69 -16.63
CA GLU A 90 -9.49 -3.10 -17.15
C GLU A 90 -8.53 -2.73 -16.01
N VAL A 91 -9.05 -2.19 -14.89
CA VAL A 91 -8.24 -1.91 -13.68
C VAL A 91 -7.69 -3.20 -13.06
N GLN A 92 -8.48 -4.26 -12.99
CA GLN A 92 -8.05 -5.54 -12.42
C GLN A 92 -6.96 -6.20 -13.26
N GLU A 93 -7.15 -6.26 -14.58
CA GLU A 93 -6.17 -6.79 -15.55
C GLU A 93 -4.84 -6.04 -15.47
N MET A 94 -4.90 -4.70 -15.44
CA MET A 94 -3.76 -3.83 -15.24
C MET A 94 -2.97 -4.12 -13.95
N VAL A 95 -3.65 -4.37 -12.82
CA VAL A 95 -3.00 -4.62 -11.53
C VAL A 95 -2.29 -5.97 -11.47
N MET A 96 -2.71 -6.93 -12.28
CA MET A 96 -2.05 -8.25 -12.36
C MET A 96 -0.67 -8.18 -13.04
N ALA A 97 -0.39 -7.11 -13.79
CA ALA A 97 0.86 -6.92 -14.50
C ALA A 97 2.07 -6.80 -13.55
N SER A 98 3.22 -7.34 -13.96
CA SER A 98 4.49 -7.20 -13.22
C SER A 98 5.20 -5.86 -13.44
N ARG A 99 4.79 -5.10 -14.46
CA ARG A 99 5.29 -3.76 -14.80
C ARG A 99 4.13 -2.86 -15.23
N PRO A 100 4.26 -1.53 -15.16
CA PRO A 100 3.28 -0.61 -15.75
C PRO A 100 3.06 -0.92 -17.23
N VAL A 101 1.80 -0.82 -17.66
CA VAL A 101 1.33 -1.08 -19.03
C VAL A 101 0.71 0.18 -19.65
N ASP A 102 0.92 0.46 -20.93
CA ASP A 102 0.31 1.66 -21.52
C ASP A 102 -1.24 1.58 -21.45
N ALA A 103 -1.88 2.65 -20.99
CA ALA A 103 -3.35 2.75 -20.93
C ALA A 103 -3.84 4.12 -21.37
N GLU A 104 -5.05 4.12 -21.94
CA GLU A 104 -5.77 5.29 -22.38
C GLU A 104 -6.98 5.53 -21.48
N MET A 105 -7.03 6.70 -20.84
CA MET A 105 -8.11 7.12 -19.96
C MET A 105 -8.77 8.38 -20.50
N ARG A 106 -10.08 8.30 -20.74
CA ARG A 106 -10.93 9.44 -21.09
C ARG A 106 -11.73 9.88 -19.88
N LEU A 107 -11.63 11.16 -19.56
CA LEU A 107 -12.26 11.80 -18.41
C LEU A 107 -13.48 12.61 -18.85
N ARG A 108 -14.54 12.63 -18.03
CA ARG A 108 -15.76 13.41 -18.33
C ARG A 108 -15.55 14.91 -18.31
N LYS A 109 -14.48 15.36 -17.65
CA LYS A 109 -14.09 16.76 -17.53
C LYS A 109 -12.58 16.84 -17.27
N ARG A 110 -12.01 18.02 -17.52
CA ARG A 110 -10.59 18.28 -17.25
C ARG A 110 -10.27 17.95 -15.77
N PRO A 111 -9.18 17.19 -15.52
CA PRO A 111 -8.77 16.88 -14.16
C PRO A 111 -8.33 18.18 -13.47
N LYS A 112 -8.77 18.36 -12.22
CA LYS A 112 -8.38 19.51 -11.42
C LYS A 112 -7.60 19.03 -10.21
N LEU A 113 -6.54 19.76 -9.89
CA LEU A 113 -5.84 19.56 -8.64
C LEU A 113 -6.76 20.04 -7.51
N THR A 114 -7.07 19.14 -6.58
CA THR A 114 -7.86 19.47 -5.40
C THR A 114 -6.98 19.14 -4.21
N PHE A 115 -6.51 20.16 -3.51
CA PHE A 115 -5.80 19.98 -2.25
C PHE A 115 -6.84 19.74 -1.16
N ALA A 116 -7.15 18.47 -0.91
CA ALA A 116 -7.78 18.06 0.32
C ALA A 116 -6.66 17.55 1.23
N LEU A 117 -6.21 18.38 2.18
CA LEU A 117 -5.27 17.96 3.21
C LEU A 117 -6.03 17.07 4.20
N ASN A 118 -6.03 15.76 3.94
CA ASN A 118 -6.39 14.76 4.94
C ASN A 118 -5.07 14.18 5.46
N PRO A 119 -4.77 14.30 6.77
CA PRO A 119 -3.56 13.73 7.35
C PRO A 119 -3.41 12.22 7.18
N ARG A 120 -4.48 11.51 6.79
CA ARG A 120 -4.51 10.06 6.60
C ARG A 120 -4.60 9.62 5.15
N GLU A 121 -4.71 10.55 4.19
CA GLU A 121 -4.72 10.19 2.78
C GLU A 121 -3.48 10.72 2.08
N PRO A 122 -2.81 9.89 1.26
CA PRO A 122 -1.69 10.34 0.47
C PRO A 122 -2.07 11.54 -0.40
N VAL A 123 -1.11 12.43 -0.63
CA VAL A 123 -1.30 13.49 -1.63
C VAL A 123 -1.56 12.84 -3.00
N PHE A 124 -2.62 13.28 -3.68
CA PHE A 124 -2.97 12.85 -5.03
C PHE A 124 -2.80 13.98 -6.03
N GLY A 125 -2.41 13.61 -7.25
CA GLY A 125 -2.46 14.53 -8.38
C GLY A 125 -3.89 14.88 -8.83
N PRO A 126 -4.01 15.61 -9.94
CA PRO A 126 -5.28 16.07 -10.49
C PRO A 126 -6.29 14.93 -10.70
N SER A 127 -7.57 15.16 -10.39
CA SER A 127 -8.59 14.11 -10.49
C SER A 127 -9.83 14.52 -11.29
N ALA A 128 -10.43 13.57 -12.00
CA ALA A 128 -11.73 13.72 -12.64
C ALA A 128 -12.49 12.38 -12.80
N PRO A 129 -13.83 12.43 -12.90
CA PRO A 129 -14.63 11.24 -13.19
C PRO A 129 -14.24 10.60 -14.53
N MET A 130 -14.09 9.28 -14.56
CA MET A 130 -13.79 8.54 -15.78
C MET A 130 -15.04 8.33 -16.65
N GLU A 131 -14.82 8.37 -17.96
CA GLU A 131 -15.77 7.94 -18.99
C GLU A 131 -15.37 6.58 -19.56
N ARG A 132 -14.08 6.42 -19.92
CA ARG A 132 -13.53 5.20 -20.52
C ARG A 132 -12.11 4.96 -20.03
N LEU A 133 -11.75 3.69 -19.93
CA LEU A 133 -10.39 3.19 -19.69
C LEU A 133 -10.17 2.04 -20.67
N THR A 134 -9.03 2.03 -21.34
CA THR A 134 -8.64 0.95 -22.26
C THR A 134 -7.16 0.65 -22.02
N VAL A 135 -6.81 -0.61 -21.74
CA VAL A 135 -5.41 -1.06 -21.76
C VAL A 135 -4.93 -1.13 -23.22
N ALA A 136 -3.79 -0.51 -23.51
CA ALA A 136 -3.27 -0.36 -24.87
C ALA A 136 -2.25 -1.45 -25.26
N GLU A 137 -1.82 -2.30 -24.32
CA GLU A 137 -0.93 -3.44 -24.57
C GLU A 137 -1.36 -4.69 -23.76
N ASN A 138 -0.84 -5.86 -24.12
CA ASN A 138 -1.09 -7.09 -23.36
C ASN A 138 -0.26 -7.11 -22.06
N PRO A 139 -0.87 -7.16 -20.87
CA PRO A 139 -0.11 -7.09 -19.62
C PRO A 139 0.75 -8.34 -19.37
N PRO A 140 2.03 -8.18 -18.99
CA PRO A 140 2.86 -9.30 -18.58
C PRO A 140 2.45 -9.75 -17.17
N ILE A 141 1.65 -10.81 -17.08
CA ILE A 141 1.14 -11.34 -15.81
C ILE A 141 2.05 -12.50 -15.33
N PRO A 142 2.61 -12.43 -14.11
CA PRO A 142 3.33 -13.56 -13.52
C PRO A 142 2.43 -14.78 -13.36
N ARG A 143 2.92 -15.97 -13.73
CA ARG A 143 2.15 -17.24 -13.63
C ARG A 143 1.54 -17.46 -12.24
N LYS A 144 2.26 -17.10 -11.18
CA LYS A 144 1.78 -17.28 -9.81
C LYS A 144 0.65 -16.30 -9.46
N VAL A 145 0.72 -15.07 -9.96
CA VAL A 145 -0.38 -14.09 -9.84
C VAL A 145 -1.61 -14.60 -10.56
N ASP A 146 -1.47 -15.03 -11.82
CA ASP A 146 -2.56 -15.59 -12.61
C ASP A 146 -3.22 -16.78 -11.90
N ALA A 147 -2.43 -17.75 -11.46
CA ALA A 147 -2.93 -18.94 -10.76
C ALA A 147 -3.71 -18.61 -9.47
N VAL A 148 -3.17 -17.72 -8.62
CA VAL A 148 -3.82 -17.31 -7.36
C VAL A 148 -5.11 -16.52 -7.61
N VAL A 149 -5.13 -15.68 -8.64
CA VAL A 149 -6.33 -14.89 -9.00
C VAL A 149 -7.41 -15.77 -9.63
N ALA A 150 -7.01 -16.76 -10.44
CA ALA A 150 -7.91 -17.71 -11.07
C ALA A 150 -8.52 -18.71 -10.07
N ASP A 151 -7.84 -19.03 -8.98
CA ASP A 151 -8.39 -19.86 -7.90
C ASP A 151 -9.46 -19.08 -7.13
N THR A 152 -10.72 -19.42 -7.40
CA THR A 152 -11.86 -18.74 -6.81
C THR A 152 -12.36 -19.35 -5.49
N ASP A 153 -11.72 -20.43 -5.02
CA ASP A 153 -12.00 -21.10 -3.75
C ASP A 153 -10.92 -20.83 -2.69
N LEU A 154 -9.75 -20.33 -3.11
CA LEU A 154 -8.67 -19.91 -2.24
C LEU A 154 -9.07 -18.76 -1.31
N LYS A 155 -8.75 -18.88 -0.02
CA LYS A 155 -8.96 -17.78 0.95
C LYS A 155 -7.95 -16.66 0.70
N ALA A 156 -8.36 -15.41 0.91
CA ALA A 156 -7.51 -14.25 0.67
C ALA A 156 -6.20 -14.31 1.47
N GLU A 157 -6.27 -14.75 2.74
CA GLU A 157 -5.09 -14.96 3.60
C GLU A 157 -4.09 -15.94 2.99
N GLN A 158 -4.57 -17.06 2.44
CA GLN A 158 -3.71 -18.06 1.79
C GLN A 158 -3.11 -17.50 0.49
N GLY A 159 -3.92 -16.83 -0.33
CA GLY A 159 -3.45 -16.19 -1.57
C GLY A 159 -2.38 -15.13 -1.33
N VAL A 160 -2.54 -14.29 -0.31
CA VAL A 160 -1.52 -13.30 0.11
C VAL A 160 -0.21 -14.00 0.47
N LEU A 161 -0.26 -15.05 1.30
CA LEU A 161 0.95 -15.76 1.72
C LEU A 161 1.63 -16.51 0.57
N GLU A 162 0.85 -17.14 -0.32
CA GLU A 162 1.40 -17.82 -1.49
C GLU A 162 2.13 -16.88 -2.45
N LEU A 163 1.56 -15.68 -2.67
CA LEU A 163 2.20 -14.65 -3.50
C LEU A 163 3.48 -14.14 -2.83
N TYR A 164 3.41 -13.80 -1.54
CA TYR A 164 4.56 -13.31 -0.78
C TYR A 164 5.72 -14.30 -0.78
N LEU A 165 5.45 -15.57 -0.45
CA LEU A 165 6.46 -16.64 -0.43
C LEU A 165 7.05 -16.95 -1.82
N SER A 166 6.33 -16.62 -2.89
CA SER A 166 6.82 -16.76 -4.27
C SER A 166 7.65 -15.57 -4.76
N GLY A 167 7.87 -14.55 -3.91
CA GLY A 167 8.67 -13.36 -4.24
C GLY A 167 7.90 -12.25 -4.95
N VAL A 168 6.56 -12.29 -4.94
CA VAL A 168 5.75 -11.16 -5.44
C VAL A 168 5.86 -10.00 -4.45
N GLU A 169 6.15 -8.80 -4.96
CA GLU A 169 6.26 -7.60 -4.12
C GLU A 169 4.98 -7.36 -3.31
N GLN A 170 5.13 -7.07 -2.01
CA GLN A 170 4.02 -6.78 -1.09
C GLN A 170 3.05 -5.73 -1.63
N ARG A 171 3.59 -4.67 -2.25
CA ARG A 171 2.82 -3.64 -2.95
C ARG A 171 1.88 -4.20 -4.03
N GLN A 172 2.35 -5.14 -4.84
CA GLN A 172 1.52 -5.79 -5.87
C GLN A 172 0.41 -6.62 -5.22
N ILE A 173 0.73 -7.35 -4.15
CA ILE A 173 -0.24 -8.14 -3.37
C ILE A 173 -1.33 -7.22 -2.78
N THR A 174 -0.93 -6.09 -2.20
CA THR A 174 -1.84 -5.06 -1.67
C THR A 174 -2.80 -4.54 -2.73
N ARG A 175 -2.30 -4.27 -3.95
CA ARG A 175 -3.17 -3.83 -5.04
C ARG A 175 -4.14 -4.91 -5.46
N LEU A 176 -3.68 -6.15 -5.63
CA LEU A 176 -4.52 -7.31 -5.96
C LEU A 176 -5.65 -7.47 -4.93
N LEU A 177 -5.34 -7.33 -3.64
CA LEU A 177 -6.35 -7.35 -2.57
C LEU A 177 -7.31 -6.16 -2.68
N SER A 178 -6.78 -4.95 -2.88
CA SER A 178 -7.56 -3.70 -2.92
C SER A 178 -8.58 -3.69 -4.06
N VAL A 179 -8.21 -4.20 -5.25
CA VAL A 179 -9.13 -4.33 -6.39
C VAL A 179 -10.00 -5.60 -6.33
N GLY A 180 -9.93 -6.35 -5.23
CA GLY A 180 -10.78 -7.49 -4.96
C GLY A 180 -10.50 -8.71 -5.83
N LEU A 181 -9.23 -8.94 -6.20
CA LEU A 181 -8.80 -10.12 -6.97
C LEU A 181 -8.43 -11.31 -6.08
N LEU A 182 -8.24 -11.12 -4.77
CA LEU A 182 -7.87 -12.18 -3.83
C LEU A 182 -9.06 -12.65 -2.99
N GLY A 183 -9.15 -13.96 -2.78
CA GLY A 183 -10.13 -14.60 -1.90
C GLY A 183 -11.26 -15.33 -2.63
N VAL A 184 -12.13 -15.98 -1.85
CA VAL A 184 -13.25 -16.77 -2.36
C VAL A 184 -14.19 -15.89 -3.20
N LYS A 185 -14.59 -16.34 -4.40
CA LYS A 185 -15.35 -15.56 -5.40
C LYS A 185 -16.46 -14.71 -4.81
N ASN A 186 -17.33 -15.35 -4.04
CA ASN A 186 -18.55 -14.74 -3.51
C ASN A 186 -18.28 -13.72 -2.39
N ARG A 187 -17.06 -13.72 -1.85
CA ARG A 187 -16.58 -12.82 -0.78
C ARG A 187 -15.62 -11.74 -1.27
N ARG A 188 -15.16 -11.79 -2.53
CA ARG A 188 -14.33 -10.75 -3.15
C ARG A 188 -15.06 -9.40 -3.11
N ARG A 189 -14.34 -8.37 -2.67
CA ARG A 189 -14.81 -6.99 -2.54
C ARG A 189 -13.68 -6.04 -2.89
N LEU A 190 -14.01 -4.85 -3.39
CA LEU A 190 -13.07 -3.74 -3.34
C LEU A 190 -12.79 -3.40 -1.88
N VAL A 191 -11.52 -3.33 -1.53
CA VAL A 191 -11.05 -2.97 -0.19
C VAL A 191 -10.31 -1.65 -0.32
N PRO A 192 -10.64 -0.63 0.49
CA PRO A 192 -9.89 0.62 0.53
C PRO A 192 -8.39 0.37 0.59
N THR A 193 -7.61 1.18 -0.11
CA THR A 193 -6.16 0.97 -0.26
C THR A 193 -5.46 0.95 1.09
N GLU A 194 -5.79 1.89 1.99
CA GLU A 194 -5.30 1.92 3.37
C GLU A 194 -5.55 0.60 4.12
N TRP A 195 -6.79 0.09 4.07
CA TRP A 195 -7.14 -1.17 4.75
C TRP A 195 -6.45 -2.38 4.11
N SER A 196 -6.18 -2.32 2.80
CA SER A 196 -5.50 -3.39 2.08
C SER A 196 -4.02 -3.47 2.45
N ILE A 197 -3.36 -2.32 2.63
CA ILE A 197 -1.98 -2.24 3.13
C ILE A 197 -1.92 -2.95 4.48
N THR A 198 -2.69 -2.46 5.45
CA THR A 198 -2.67 -3.03 6.80
C THR A 198 -3.07 -4.51 6.85
N ALA A 199 -4.05 -4.93 6.03
CA ALA A 199 -4.47 -6.32 5.99
C ALA A 199 -3.38 -7.25 5.43
N VAL A 200 -2.67 -6.85 4.38
CA VAL A 200 -1.54 -7.62 3.84
C VAL A 200 -0.41 -7.71 4.86
N ASP A 201 -0.07 -6.59 5.50
CA ASP A 201 0.99 -6.53 6.52
C ASP A 201 0.69 -7.45 7.70
N ASP A 202 -0.55 -7.42 8.19
CA ASP A 202 -1.02 -8.29 9.27
C ASP A 202 -1.01 -9.77 8.89
N ILE A 203 -1.49 -10.12 7.68
CA ILE A 203 -1.51 -11.52 7.21
C ILE A 203 -0.09 -12.09 7.16
N ILE A 204 0.84 -11.37 6.52
CA ILE A 204 2.24 -11.79 6.39
C ILE A 204 2.87 -11.83 7.79
N GLY A 205 2.71 -10.76 8.57
CA GLY A 205 3.27 -10.67 9.91
C GLY A 205 2.77 -11.77 10.84
N ARG A 206 1.50 -12.18 10.79
CA ARG A 206 0.99 -13.30 11.59
C ARG A 206 1.60 -14.63 11.17
N ALA A 207 1.85 -14.84 9.88
CA ALA A 207 2.51 -16.04 9.41
C ALA A 207 3.99 -16.10 9.85
N LEU A 208 4.73 -15.00 9.72
CA LEU A 208 6.13 -14.93 10.15
C LEU A 208 6.27 -15.03 11.67
N HIS A 209 5.41 -14.34 12.42
CA HIS A 209 5.34 -14.45 13.88
C HIS A 209 5.28 -15.91 14.33
N LYS A 210 4.35 -16.71 13.77
CA LYS A 210 4.24 -18.14 14.11
C LYS A 210 5.52 -18.93 13.86
N LYS A 211 6.31 -18.54 12.84
CA LYS A 211 7.57 -19.21 12.51
C LYS A 211 8.71 -18.83 13.43
N ILE A 212 8.81 -17.55 13.81
CA ILE A 212 9.92 -17.09 14.65
C ILE A 212 9.80 -17.57 16.10
N LEU A 213 8.59 -17.89 16.58
CA LEU A 213 8.39 -18.47 17.92
C LEU A 213 9.13 -19.79 18.12
N ASP A 214 9.43 -20.51 17.04
CA ASP A 214 10.16 -21.78 17.06
C ASP A 214 11.70 -21.59 17.02
N TYR A 215 12.18 -20.35 16.90
CA TYR A 215 13.61 -20.04 16.81
C TYR A 215 14.21 -19.67 18.17
N GLU A 216 15.52 -19.84 18.29
CA GLU A 216 16.27 -19.38 19.45
C GLU A 216 16.24 -17.85 19.57
N GLU A 217 16.23 -17.36 20.80
CA GLU A 217 16.29 -15.92 21.09
C GLU A 217 17.66 -15.34 20.69
N ILE A 218 17.68 -14.06 20.35
CA ILE A 218 18.95 -13.32 20.26
C ILE A 218 19.62 -13.30 21.65
N ASN A 219 20.94 -13.14 21.68
CA ASN A 219 21.73 -13.18 22.93
C ASN A 219 22.22 -11.80 23.40
N ARG A 220 21.82 -10.72 22.72
CA ARG A 220 22.24 -9.35 23.01
C ARG A 220 21.18 -8.36 22.58
N PHE A 221 21.24 -7.16 23.14
CA PHE A 221 20.45 -6.03 22.66
C PHE A 221 20.97 -5.57 21.29
N MET A 222 20.05 -5.18 20.42
CA MET A 222 20.37 -4.63 19.10
C MET A 222 19.51 -3.39 18.88
N VAL A 223 20.12 -2.31 18.37
CA VAL A 223 19.43 -1.05 18.10
C VAL A 223 19.58 -0.72 16.62
N PHE A 224 18.46 -0.37 15.99
CA PHE A 224 18.39 0.09 14.62
C PHE A 224 17.69 1.44 14.59
N GLY A 225 17.99 2.27 13.61
CA GLY A 225 17.31 3.54 13.47
C GLY A 225 17.46 4.13 12.09
N HIS A 226 16.44 4.87 11.65
CA HIS A 226 16.50 5.67 10.43
C HIS A 226 15.65 6.93 10.58
N VAL A 227 16.11 8.03 9.99
CA VAL A 227 15.40 9.31 9.94
C VAL A 227 15.21 9.70 8.49
N ALA A 228 13.97 9.80 8.06
CA ALA A 228 13.62 10.09 6.67
C ALA A 228 12.22 10.68 6.57
N LEU A 229 12.01 11.58 5.60
CA LEU A 229 10.69 12.09 5.20
C LEU A 229 9.83 12.62 6.36
N GLY A 230 10.45 13.25 7.36
CA GLY A 230 9.76 13.77 8.53
C GLY A 230 9.39 12.73 9.59
N ASN A 231 9.89 11.50 9.47
CA ASN A 231 9.81 10.46 10.50
C ASN A 231 11.19 10.16 11.08
N ASN A 232 11.21 9.78 12.35
CA ASN A 232 12.32 9.11 13.00
C ASN A 232 11.82 7.80 13.60
N VAL A 233 12.38 6.68 13.16
CA VAL A 233 12.01 5.34 13.59
C VAL A 233 13.22 4.70 14.25
N GLN A 234 13.11 4.31 15.52
CA GLN A 234 14.14 3.59 16.26
C GLN A 234 13.57 2.26 16.74
N ILE A 235 14.32 1.17 16.55
CA ILE A 235 13.93 -0.18 16.94
C ILE A 235 14.93 -0.73 17.95
N LEU A 236 14.44 -1.19 19.10
CA LEU A 236 15.19 -1.95 20.08
C LEU A 236 14.77 -3.42 20.01
N LEU A 237 15.72 -4.32 19.74
CA LEU A 237 15.53 -5.76 19.91
C LEU A 237 16.17 -6.23 21.21
N MET A 238 15.46 -7.11 21.91
CA MET A 238 15.82 -7.60 23.25
C MET A 238 15.91 -9.13 23.27
N PRO A 239 16.84 -9.72 24.05
CA PRO A 239 17.03 -11.16 24.19
C PRO A 239 15.90 -11.78 25.01
N THR A 240 14.74 -11.93 24.39
CA THR A 240 13.53 -12.51 24.99
C THR A 240 12.63 -13.07 23.89
N SER A 241 11.61 -13.81 24.29
CA SER A 241 10.59 -14.34 23.38
C SER A 241 9.81 -13.20 22.71
N TRP A 242 9.17 -13.49 21.58
CA TRP A 242 8.48 -12.45 20.80
C TRP A 242 7.46 -11.72 21.67
N MET A 243 7.62 -10.41 21.71
CA MET A 243 6.68 -9.43 22.22
C MET A 243 7.00 -8.14 21.46
N PHE A 244 5.99 -7.35 21.15
CA PHE A 244 6.18 -6.16 20.35
C PHE A 244 5.37 -5.01 20.89
N GLU A 245 5.98 -3.83 21.00
CA GLU A 245 5.29 -2.59 21.33
C GLU A 245 5.70 -1.50 20.33
N ALA A 246 4.71 -0.79 19.79
CA ALA A 246 4.93 0.42 19.03
C ALA A 246 4.52 1.62 19.89
N LEU A 247 5.41 2.60 19.98
CA LEU A 247 5.22 3.87 20.67
C LEU A 247 5.28 4.97 19.61
N GLU A 248 4.22 5.74 19.44
CA GLU A 248 4.16 6.82 18.45
C GLU A 248 3.91 8.17 19.13
N ALA A 249 4.66 9.18 18.71
CA ALA A 249 4.54 10.55 19.19
C ALA A 249 4.54 11.53 18.01
N TRP A 250 3.45 12.30 17.89
CA TRP A 250 3.36 13.41 16.95
C TRP A 250 3.93 14.67 17.57
N LEU A 251 5.10 15.09 17.09
CA LEU A 251 5.87 16.21 17.64
C LEU A 251 5.37 17.57 17.12
N THR A 252 4.06 17.71 17.01
CA THR A 252 3.36 18.93 16.57
C THR A 252 3.08 19.89 17.71
N THR A 253 3.24 19.45 18.95
CA THR A 253 3.05 20.25 20.17
C THR A 253 4.26 20.14 21.10
N LYS A 254 4.37 21.05 22.07
CA LYS A 254 5.47 21.06 23.06
C LYS A 254 5.44 19.87 24.03
N GLN A 255 4.29 19.23 24.19
CA GLN A 255 4.07 18.07 25.07
C GLN A 255 3.28 17.03 24.29
N PRO A 256 3.95 16.29 23.38
CA PRO A 256 3.29 15.27 22.59
C PRO A 256 2.77 14.16 23.50
N THR A 257 1.55 13.69 23.22
CA THR A 257 1.05 12.46 23.85
C THR A 257 1.66 11.28 23.13
N ILE A 258 2.19 10.32 23.89
CA ILE A 258 2.68 9.06 23.35
C ILE A 258 1.50 8.09 23.32
N ILE A 259 1.14 7.63 22.13
CA ILE A 259 0.18 6.56 21.94
C ILE A 259 0.92 5.23 21.78
N SER A 260 0.31 4.13 22.21
CA SER A 260 0.94 2.82 22.11
C SER A 260 -0.04 1.69 21.82
N ASP A 261 0.49 0.69 21.12
CA ASP A 261 -0.16 -0.60 20.93
C ASP A 261 0.90 -1.69 21.09
N TYR A 262 0.55 -2.78 21.77
CA TYR A 262 1.48 -3.89 22.01
C TYR A 262 0.86 -5.26 21.74
N GLU A 263 1.72 -6.27 21.69
CA GLU A 263 1.37 -7.68 21.77
C GLU A 263 2.42 -8.48 22.53
N LEU A 264 1.99 -9.58 23.12
CA LEU A 264 2.88 -10.58 23.72
C LEU A 264 3.03 -11.77 22.76
N ALA A 265 3.69 -12.84 23.20
CA ALA A 265 3.96 -14.04 22.38
C ALA A 265 2.73 -14.69 21.71
N ARG A 266 1.51 -14.44 22.20
CA ARG A 266 0.28 -14.95 21.56
C ARG A 266 -0.21 -14.10 20.38
N GLY A 267 0.38 -12.92 20.18
CA GLY A 267 -0.05 -11.93 19.22
C GLY A 267 -1.38 -11.25 19.56
N ARG A 268 -1.80 -10.30 18.71
CA ARG A 268 -3.12 -9.66 18.83
C ARG A 268 -4.27 -10.50 18.26
N ARG A 269 -5.44 -10.34 18.86
CA ARG A 269 -6.73 -10.85 18.32
C ARG A 269 -7.61 -9.75 17.71
N SER A 270 -7.28 -8.50 17.99
CA SER A 270 -7.99 -7.31 17.56
C SER A 270 -7.01 -6.31 16.96
N TYR A 271 -7.54 -5.43 16.13
CA TYR A 271 -6.79 -4.37 15.49
C TYR A 271 -6.05 -3.48 16.53
N ALA A 272 -4.82 -3.06 16.22
CA ALA A 272 -4.09 -2.00 16.91
C ALA A 272 -4.78 -0.66 16.62
N SER A 273 -5.63 -0.18 17.53
CA SER A 273 -6.51 0.97 17.28
C SER A 273 -5.87 2.33 17.58
N GLU A 274 -4.87 2.37 18.47
CA GLU A 274 -4.24 3.61 18.89
C GLU A 274 -3.20 4.04 17.86
N VAL A 275 -2.23 3.16 17.57
CA VAL A 275 -1.14 3.40 16.60
C VAL A 275 -1.57 3.09 15.16
N ALA A 276 -2.60 2.24 14.98
CA ALA A 276 -3.18 1.94 13.67
C ALA A 276 -2.16 1.40 12.65
N GLY A 277 -2.08 1.99 11.44
CA GLY A 277 -1.27 1.47 10.34
C GLY A 277 0.23 1.41 10.66
N ALA A 278 0.74 2.37 11.43
CA ALA A 278 2.16 2.44 11.78
C ALA A 278 2.62 1.26 12.63
N TYR A 279 1.71 0.65 13.41
CA TYR A 279 1.98 -0.57 14.17
C TYR A 279 2.37 -1.71 13.23
N TYR A 280 1.58 -1.96 12.17
CA TYR A 280 1.83 -3.07 11.25
C TYR A 280 3.00 -2.77 10.30
N ALA A 281 3.13 -1.52 9.87
CA ALA A 281 4.23 -1.08 8.99
C ALA A 281 5.62 -1.23 9.63
N THR A 282 5.71 -1.16 10.97
CA THR A 282 6.97 -1.35 11.72
C THR A 282 7.13 -2.78 12.21
N ARG A 283 6.03 -3.45 12.58
CA ARG A 283 6.03 -4.84 13.01
C ARG A 283 6.50 -5.81 11.93
N LEU A 284 6.02 -5.66 10.70
CA LEU A 284 6.33 -6.61 9.61
C LEU A 284 7.84 -6.66 9.29
N PRO A 285 8.53 -5.53 9.02
CA PRO A 285 9.97 -5.57 8.71
C PRO A 285 10.82 -6.17 9.84
N ILE A 286 10.44 -5.98 11.10
CA ILE A 286 11.11 -6.59 12.26
C ILE A 286 10.96 -8.12 12.21
N LEU A 287 9.74 -8.62 11.91
CA LEU A 287 9.49 -10.04 11.76
C LEU A 287 10.23 -10.63 10.57
N GLU A 288 10.30 -9.93 9.45
CA GLU A 288 11.07 -10.33 8.27
C GLU A 288 12.56 -10.45 8.60
N TYR A 289 13.12 -9.47 9.31
CA TYR A 289 14.50 -9.47 9.76
C TYR A 289 14.81 -10.66 10.68
N LEU A 290 13.99 -10.89 11.71
CA LEU A 290 14.13 -12.01 12.64
C LEU A 290 13.96 -13.36 11.95
N TYR A 291 13.00 -13.47 11.03
CA TYR A 291 12.79 -14.66 10.22
C TYR A 291 14.01 -14.97 9.35
N GLY A 292 14.60 -13.97 8.70
CA GLY A 292 15.83 -14.09 7.92
C GLY A 292 17.04 -14.51 8.77
N LEU A 293 17.17 -13.97 9.98
CA LEU A 293 18.20 -14.36 10.94
C LEU A 293 17.97 -15.75 11.56
N ARG A 294 16.78 -16.33 11.41
CA ARG A 294 16.34 -17.51 12.16
C ARG A 294 16.53 -17.34 13.67
N ARG A 295 16.04 -16.21 14.18
CA ARG A 295 16.07 -15.86 15.60
C ARG A 295 14.74 -15.27 16.05
N GLN A 296 14.54 -15.23 17.35
CA GLN A 296 13.44 -14.56 18.02
C GLN A 296 13.97 -13.40 18.88
N ALA A 297 13.17 -12.36 19.05
CA ALA A 297 13.47 -11.27 19.98
C ALA A 297 12.18 -10.59 20.45
N GLY A 298 12.20 -9.97 21.62
CA GLY A 298 11.26 -8.89 21.93
C GLY A 298 11.66 -7.63 21.18
N ALA A 299 10.70 -6.79 20.80
CA ALA A 299 10.95 -5.59 20.01
C ALA A 299 10.14 -4.39 20.51
N ILE A 300 10.76 -3.21 20.55
CA ILE A 300 10.07 -1.94 20.78
C ILE A 300 10.39 -1.01 19.61
N ALA A 301 9.35 -0.48 18.96
CA ALA A 301 9.45 0.53 17.93
C ALA A 301 9.09 1.90 18.51
N PHE A 302 10.03 2.84 18.43
CA PHE A 302 9.83 4.24 18.79
C PHE A 302 9.66 5.04 17.51
N LEU A 303 8.50 5.70 17.36
CA LEU A 303 8.10 6.44 16.17
C LEU A 303 7.88 7.90 16.54
N GLU A 304 8.70 8.78 15.99
CA GLU A 304 8.50 10.22 16.09
C GLU A 304 8.08 10.77 14.74
N VAL A 305 6.94 11.46 14.71
CA VAL A 305 6.44 12.13 13.51
C VAL A 305 6.70 13.63 13.67
N TYR A 306 7.58 14.18 12.84
CA TYR A 306 7.93 15.60 12.86
C TYR A 306 6.91 16.44 12.08
N PRO A 307 6.81 17.76 12.38
CA PRO A 307 5.90 18.66 11.66
C PRO A 307 6.15 18.77 10.14
N SER A 308 7.32 18.36 9.66
CA SER A 308 7.66 18.31 8.23
C SER A 308 7.12 17.07 7.51
N TRP A 309 6.51 16.13 8.23
CA TRP A 309 5.93 14.93 7.65
C TRP A 309 4.77 15.25 6.70
N VAL A 310 4.67 14.47 5.62
CA VAL A 310 3.59 14.56 4.65
C VAL A 310 3.01 13.16 4.40
N PRO A 311 1.68 12.99 4.40
CA PRO A 311 1.01 11.73 4.09
C PRO A 311 1.18 11.26 2.63
#